data_AF-D5ESW4-F1
#
_entry.id   AF-D5ESW4-F1
#
_cell.length_a   1.000
_cell.length_b   1.000
_cell.length_c   1.000
_cell.angle_alpha   90.00
_cell.angle_beta   90.00
_cell.angle_gamma   90.00
#
_symmetry.space_group_name_H-M   'P 1'
#
loop_
_entity.id
_entity.type
_entity.pdbx_description
1 polymer ?
#
loop_
_entity_poly.entity_id
_entity_poly.type
_entity_poly.pdbx_seq_one_letter_code
_entity_poly.pdbx_strand_id
1 'polypeptide(L)'
;MNEEMYIQEKVGKRNPFRVPEGYFDNLTAQVMQNLPEQPKRRAKSVFMRPVFYAAASVCALLVAGAVWMWQANDAVSSDSIQAQTAVQPQQQDASSEYMDEAVDYMMLDNHEIYAYLAEN
;
A
#
# COMPACT_ATOMS: atom_id res chain seq x y z
N MET A 1 -32.28 -39.60 12.97
CA MET A 1 -32.06 -41.04 13.24
C MET A 1 -31.68 -41.85 11.99
N ASN A 2 -32.22 -41.55 10.80
CA ASN A 2 -31.94 -42.33 9.58
C ASN A 2 -30.51 -42.13 9.03
N GLU A 3 -29.96 -40.91 9.15
CA GLU A 3 -28.64 -40.55 8.61
C GLU A 3 -27.50 -41.23 9.37
N GLU A 4 -27.62 -41.39 10.69
CA GLU A 4 -26.62 -42.10 11.50
C GLU A 4 -26.52 -43.58 11.13
N MET A 5 -27.65 -44.24 10.85
CA MET A 5 -27.65 -45.62 10.34
C MET A 5 -27.00 -45.71 8.96
N TYR A 6 -27.33 -44.80 8.04
CA TYR A 6 -26.74 -44.75 6.70
C TYR A 6 -25.21 -44.61 6.74
N ILE A 7 -24.70 -43.73 7.61
CA ILE A 7 -23.25 -43.52 7.79
C ILE A 7 -22.60 -44.75 8.42
N GLN A 8 -23.23 -45.36 9.44
CA GLN A 8 -22.70 -46.55 10.10
C GLN A 8 -22.67 -47.77 9.16
N GLU A 9 -23.67 -47.94 8.30
CA GLU A 9 -23.71 -49.02 7.30
C GLU A 9 -22.63 -48.83 6.22
N LYS A 10 -22.41 -47.59 5.78
CA LYS A 10 -21.51 -47.28 4.66
C LYS A 10 -20.04 -47.15 5.06
N VAL A 11 -19.74 -46.63 6.25
CA VAL A 11 -18.38 -46.30 6.72
C VAL A 11 -17.94 -47.17 7.90
N GLY A 12 -18.89 -47.78 8.61
CA GLY A 12 -18.61 -48.55 9.83
C GLY A 12 -18.36 -47.67 11.05
N LYS A 13 -18.15 -48.32 12.20
CA LYS A 13 -17.88 -47.64 13.50
C LYS A 13 -16.39 -47.43 13.79
N ARG A 14 -15.50 -47.87 12.90
CA ARG A 14 -14.05 -47.73 13.11
C ARG A 14 -13.64 -46.31 12.80
N ASN A 15 -12.78 -45.71 13.63
CA ASN A 15 -12.20 -44.40 13.36
C ASN A 15 -11.04 -44.54 12.35
N PRO A 16 -11.19 -44.07 11.09
CA PRO A 16 -10.12 -44.14 10.10
C PRO A 16 -9.07 -43.04 10.30
N PHE A 17 -9.39 -42.00 11.07
CA PHE A 17 -8.49 -40.87 11.32
C PHE A 17 -7.62 -41.17 12.52
N ARG A 18 -6.53 -41.91 12.27
CA ARG A 18 -5.47 -42.11 13.25
C ARG A 18 -4.15 -41.65 12.64
N VAL A 19 -3.44 -40.80 13.37
CA VAL A 19 -2.09 -40.39 13.00
C VAL A 19 -1.08 -41.50 13.35
N PRO A 20 -0.02 -41.68 12.54
CA PRO A 20 1.10 -42.53 12.92
C PRO A 20 1.75 -42.06 14.23
N GLU A 21 2.34 -42.99 14.96
CA GLU A 21 3.18 -42.67 16.13
C GLU A 21 4.35 -41.77 15.69
N GLY A 22 4.59 -40.69 16.44
CA GLY A 22 5.66 -39.71 16.16
C GLY A 22 5.40 -38.75 14.99
N TYR A 23 4.19 -38.72 14.41
CA TYR A 23 3.84 -37.77 13.32
C TYR A 23 4.11 -36.31 13.69
N PHE A 24 3.77 -35.92 14.91
CA PHE A 24 3.92 -34.55 15.38
C PHE A 24 5.36 -34.16 15.74
N ASP A 25 6.28 -35.13 15.87
CA ASP A 25 7.67 -34.86 16.27
C ASP A 25 8.43 -34.04 15.22
N ASN A 26 8.09 -34.23 13.93
CA ASN A 26 8.74 -33.56 12.80
C ASN A 26 7.81 -32.58 12.05
N LEU A 27 6.52 -32.50 12.42
CA LEU A 27 5.54 -31.66 11.73
C LEU A 27 5.99 -30.20 11.69
N THR A 28 6.46 -29.65 12.81
CA THR A 28 6.90 -28.26 12.89
C THR A 28 8.06 -27.99 11.95
N ALA A 29 9.06 -28.87 11.91
CA ALA A 29 10.21 -28.73 11.01
C ALA A 29 9.77 -28.79 9.54
N GLN A 30 8.88 -29.72 9.21
CA GLN A 30 8.34 -29.88 7.86
C GLN A 30 7.54 -28.66 7.43
N VAL A 31 6.68 -28.11 8.30
CA VAL A 31 5.94 -26.88 8.01
C VAL A 31 6.90 -25.73 7.75
N MET A 32 7.87 -25.49 8.64
CA MET A 32 8.86 -24.41 8.49
C MET A 32 9.69 -24.52 7.21
N GLN A 33 10.03 -25.74 6.79
CA GLN A 33 10.76 -25.97 5.55
C GLN A 33 9.94 -25.64 4.30
N ASN A 34 8.61 -25.77 4.36
CA ASN A 34 7.72 -25.50 3.24
C ASN A 34 7.22 -24.05 3.21
N LEU A 35 7.64 -23.19 4.14
CA LEU A 35 7.33 -21.77 4.07
C LEU A 35 8.08 -21.13 2.89
N PRO A 36 7.42 -20.28 2.09
CA PRO A 36 8.11 -19.52 1.06
C PRO A 36 9.21 -18.65 1.69
N GLU A 37 10.35 -18.50 1.01
CA GLU A 37 11.39 -17.59 1.47
C GLU A 37 10.81 -16.19 1.64
N GLN A 38 10.78 -15.70 2.88
CA GLN A 38 10.36 -14.33 3.12
C GLN A 38 11.30 -13.41 2.32
N PRO A 39 10.79 -12.50 1.49
CA PRO A 39 11.64 -11.63 0.71
C PRO A 39 12.51 -10.87 1.70
N LYS A 40 13.83 -11.12 1.66
CA LYS A 40 14.81 -10.34 2.43
C LYS A 40 14.55 -8.89 2.06
N ARG A 41 13.89 -8.15 2.94
CA ARG A 41 13.55 -6.73 2.72
C ARG A 41 14.87 -6.06 2.44
N ARG A 42 15.16 -5.80 1.15
CA ARG A 42 16.34 -5.05 0.77
C ARG A 42 16.11 -3.68 1.36
N ALA A 43 16.86 -3.36 2.40
CA ALA A 43 16.87 -2.01 2.94
C ALA A 43 17.19 -1.08 1.77
N LYS A 44 16.18 -0.33 1.29
CA LYS A 44 16.40 0.69 0.27
C LYS A 44 17.33 1.71 0.92
N SER A 45 18.57 1.80 0.42
CA SER A 45 19.52 2.80 0.87
C SER A 45 18.95 4.18 0.55
N VAL A 46 18.58 4.93 1.58
CA VAL A 46 18.00 6.27 1.48
C VAL A 46 19.09 7.34 1.20
N PHE A 47 20.35 6.92 1.07
CA PHE A 47 21.51 7.80 1.06
C PHE A 47 21.65 8.69 -0.19
N MET A 48 20.91 8.44 -1.28
CA MET A 48 20.96 9.30 -2.47
C MET A 48 19.97 10.47 -2.45
N ARG A 49 19.07 10.55 -1.46
CA ARG A 49 18.11 11.66 -1.33
C ARG A 49 18.75 13.07 -1.31
N PRO A 50 19.87 13.35 -0.61
CA PRO A 50 20.42 14.71 -0.55
C PRO A 50 20.99 15.20 -1.88
N VAL A 51 21.45 14.32 -2.77
CA VAL A 51 22.04 14.70 -4.07
C VAL A 51 20.97 15.24 -5.02
N PHE A 52 19.75 14.70 -4.98
CA PHE A 52 18.64 15.19 -5.79
C PHE A 52 18.19 16.60 -5.38
N TYR A 53 18.17 16.92 -4.08
CA TYR A 53 17.85 18.29 -3.62
C TYR A 53 18.90 19.31 -4.07
N ALA A 54 20.19 18.94 -4.02
CA ALA A 54 21.26 19.78 -4.52
C ALA A 54 21.11 20.08 -6.02
N ALA A 55 20.87 19.06 -6.84
CA ALA A 55 20.67 19.23 -8.28
C ALA A 55 19.43 20.09 -8.61
N ALA A 56 18.31 19.87 -7.93
CA ALA A 56 17.10 20.67 -8.12
C ALA A 56 17.32 22.15 -7.78
N SER A 57 18.07 22.45 -6.72
CA SER A 57 18.39 23.83 -6.31
C SER A 57 19.20 24.58 -7.38
N VAL A 58 20.17 23.91 -8.00
CA VAL A 58 20.99 24.49 -9.08
C VAL A 58 20.14 24.78 -10.30
N CYS A 59 19.26 23.85 -10.70
CA CYS A 59 18.34 24.06 -11.82
C CYS A 59 17.39 25.23 -11.57
N ALA A 60 16.83 25.35 -10.36
CA ALA A 60 15.95 26.47 -10.01
C ALA A 60 16.66 27.83 -10.10
N LEU A 61 17.90 27.91 -9.65
CA LEU A 61 18.71 29.14 -9.75
C LEU A 61 19.03 29.50 -11.21
N LEU A 62 19.34 28.51 -12.06
CA LEU A 62 19.60 28.74 -13.48
C LEU A 62 18.36 29.22 -14.22
N VAL A 63 17.20 28.61 -13.95
CA VAL A 63 15.92 29.04 -14.55
C VAL A 63 15.54 30.45 -14.09
N ALA A 64 15.65 30.74 -12.79
CA ALA A 64 15.38 32.08 -12.26
C ALA A 64 16.33 33.14 -12.84
N GLY A 65 17.63 32.82 -12.96
CA GLY A 65 18.62 33.70 -13.55
C GLY A 65 18.39 33.96 -15.05
N ALA A 66 17.98 32.94 -15.80
CA ALA A 66 17.63 33.08 -17.21
C ALA A 66 16.39 33.97 -17.41
N VAL A 67 15.34 33.75 -16.61
CA VAL A 67 14.13 34.60 -16.62
C VAL A 67 14.46 36.04 -16.26
N TRP A 68 15.33 36.27 -15.28
CA TRP A 68 15.75 37.61 -14.89
C TRP A 68 16.55 38.31 -15.98
N MET A 69 17.43 37.59 -16.69
CA MET A 69 18.14 38.13 -17.85
C MET A 69 17.22 38.46 -19.03
N TRP A 70 16.21 37.62 -19.31
CA TRP A 70 15.23 37.89 -20.37
C TRP A 70 14.32 39.07 -20.01
N GLN A 71 13.83 39.16 -18.76
CA GLN A 71 13.09 40.34 -18.29
C GLN A 71 13.93 41.62 -18.26
N ALA A 72 15.21 41.54 -17.93
CA ALA A 72 16.11 42.69 -18.01
C ALA A 72 16.31 43.17 -19.47
N ASN A 73 16.20 42.26 -20.43
CA ASN A 73 16.23 42.58 -21.86
C ASN A 73 14.85 43.08 -22.38
N ASP A 74 13.75 42.65 -21.75
CA ASP A 74 12.36 43.07 -22.02
C ASP A 74 11.90 44.26 -21.15
N ALA A 75 12.80 44.91 -20.41
CA ALA A 75 12.49 46.06 -19.53
C ALA A 75 12.17 47.37 -20.29
N VAL A 76 11.55 47.27 -21.46
CA VAL A 76 10.72 48.33 -22.03
C VAL A 76 9.32 47.77 -22.24
N SER A 77 8.43 48.16 -21.32
CA SER A 77 6.98 47.88 -21.29
C SER A 77 6.58 46.55 -20.65
N SER A 78 6.16 46.63 -19.40
CA SER A 78 4.74 46.40 -19.06
C SER A 78 4.50 46.69 -17.59
N ASP A 79 3.69 47.70 -17.36
CA ASP A 79 3.17 48.12 -16.08
C ASP A 79 1.93 47.27 -15.73
N SER A 80 1.88 46.86 -14.46
CA SER A 80 0.66 46.76 -13.63
C SER A 80 -0.21 45.48 -13.61
N ILE A 81 -0.47 45.07 -12.35
CA ILE A 81 -1.73 44.58 -11.76
C ILE A 81 -1.91 43.07 -11.48
N GLN A 82 -1.66 42.78 -10.19
CA GLN A 82 -2.51 42.13 -9.16
C GLN A 82 -2.73 40.62 -9.10
N ALA A 83 -2.46 40.14 -7.89
CA ALA A 83 -2.80 38.86 -7.30
C ALA A 83 -4.30 38.57 -7.32
N GLN A 84 -4.66 37.33 -7.66
CA GLN A 84 -5.87 36.68 -7.15
C GLN A 84 -5.58 35.22 -6.82
N THR A 85 -5.39 34.99 -5.52
CA THR A 85 -5.64 33.73 -4.85
C THR A 85 -7.13 33.39 -5.00
N ALA A 86 -7.43 32.28 -5.66
CA ALA A 86 -8.74 31.63 -5.56
C ALA A 86 -8.55 30.11 -5.69
N VAL A 87 -8.42 29.47 -4.52
CA VAL A 87 -8.64 28.04 -4.37
C VAL A 87 -10.16 27.82 -4.51
N GLN A 88 -10.57 27.03 -5.50
CA GLN A 88 -11.90 26.44 -5.56
C GLN A 88 -11.73 24.98 -6.02
N PRO A 89 -11.92 23.98 -5.13
CA PRO A 89 -11.89 22.59 -5.55
C PRO A 89 -13.24 22.23 -6.16
N GLN A 90 -13.23 21.88 -7.44
CA GLN A 90 -14.38 21.24 -8.09
C GLN A 90 -14.44 19.78 -7.60
N GLN A 91 -15.16 19.59 -6.50
CA GLN A 91 -15.46 18.32 -5.85
C GLN A 91 -16.47 17.54 -6.71
N GLN A 92 -16.01 16.49 -7.42
CA GLN A 92 -16.78 15.22 -7.53
C GLN A 92 -16.04 14.07 -8.23
N ASP A 93 -15.00 14.33 -9.04
CA ASP A 93 -14.27 13.23 -9.70
C ASP A 93 -12.94 12.85 -9.01
N ALA A 94 -12.37 13.73 -8.19
CA ALA A 94 -11.12 13.47 -7.47
C ALA A 94 -11.31 12.72 -6.14
N SER A 95 -12.55 12.60 -5.65
CA SER A 95 -12.81 11.94 -4.36
C SER A 95 -12.69 10.43 -4.44
N SER A 96 -13.03 9.80 -5.56
CA SER A 96 -12.87 8.35 -5.72
C SER A 96 -11.40 7.94 -5.73
N GLU A 97 -10.54 8.69 -6.43
CA GLU A 97 -9.09 8.44 -6.49
C GLU A 97 -8.42 8.63 -5.12
N TYR A 98 -8.80 9.68 -4.37
CA TYR A 98 -8.32 9.90 -2.99
C TYR A 98 -8.79 8.80 -2.03
N MET A 99 -10.01 8.29 -2.22
CA MET A 99 -10.56 7.23 -1.37
C MET A 99 -9.93 5.88 -1.68
N ASP A 100 -9.68 5.55 -2.93
CA ASP A 100 -9.01 4.29 -3.33
C ASP A 100 -7.57 4.25 -2.78
N GLU A 101 -6.84 5.37 -2.89
CA GLU A 101 -5.49 5.48 -2.34
C GLU A 101 -5.49 5.48 -0.80
N ALA A 102 -6.46 6.12 -0.15
CA ALA A 102 -6.63 6.03 1.29
C ALA A 102 -6.95 4.61 1.77
N VAL A 103 -7.79 3.87 1.02
CA VAL A 103 -8.13 2.46 1.31
C VAL A 103 -6.90 1.57 1.20
N ASP A 104 -6.06 1.78 0.17
CA ASP A 104 -4.79 1.06 0.00
C ASP A 104 -3.79 1.36 1.14
N TYR A 105 -3.70 2.60 1.61
CA TYR A 105 -2.84 2.97 2.75
C TYR A 105 -3.35 2.46 4.10
N MET A 106 -4.67 2.38 4.26
CA MET A 106 -5.27 1.82 5.46
C MET A 106 -5.12 0.31 5.54
N MET A 107 -4.74 -0.37 4.44
CA MET A 107 -4.73 -1.83 4.32
C MET A 107 -6.04 -2.45 4.80
N LEU A 108 -7.15 -1.76 4.52
CA LEU A 108 -8.46 -2.10 5.05
C LEU A 108 -8.93 -3.43 4.44
N ASP A 109 -8.91 -4.51 5.21
CA ASP A 109 -9.44 -5.80 4.78
C ASP A 109 -10.92 -5.95 5.13
N ASN A 110 -11.59 -6.93 4.51
CA ASN A 110 -13.00 -7.18 4.81
C ASN A 110 -13.23 -7.51 6.30
N HIS A 111 -12.23 -8.06 6.99
CA HIS A 111 -12.33 -8.44 8.39
C HIS A 111 -12.34 -7.21 9.31
N GLU A 112 -11.51 -6.19 9.05
CA GLU A 112 -11.53 -4.89 9.74
C GLU A 112 -12.88 -4.20 9.57
N ILE A 113 -13.50 -4.26 8.38
CA ILE A 113 -14.84 -3.73 8.15
C ILE A 113 -15.88 -4.44 9.04
N TYR A 114 -15.83 -5.77 9.16
CA TYR A 114 -16.75 -6.52 10.04
C TYR A 114 -16.50 -6.26 11.52
N ALA A 115 -15.24 -6.08 11.94
CA ALA A 115 -14.90 -5.76 13.31
C ALA A 115 -15.51 -4.42 13.76
N TYR A 116 -15.39 -3.38 12.93
CA TYR A 116 -16.02 -2.07 13.19
C TYR A 116 -17.55 -2.13 13.28
N LEU A 117 -18.19 -2.96 12.44
CA LEU A 117 -19.65 -3.16 12.48
C LEU A 117 -20.12 -4.01 13.66
N ALA A 118 -19.25 -4.86 14.21
CA ALA A 118 -19.55 -5.70 15.37
C ALA A 118 -19.27 -4.99 16.71
N GLU A 119 -18.49 -3.91 16.71
CA GLU A 119 -18.16 -3.11 17.90
C GLU A 119 -19.26 -2.07 18.26
N ASN A 120 -20.39 -2.05 17.54
CA ASN A 120 -21.54 -1.17 17.79
C ASN A 120 -22.86 -1.94 17.70
#